data_AF-A0A2N6PQF7-F1
#
_entry.id   AF-A0A2N6PQF7-F1
#
_cell.length_a   1.000
_cell.length_b   1.000
_cell.length_c   1.000
_cell.angle_alpha   90.00
_cell.angle_beta   90.00
_cell.angle_gamma   90.00
#
_symmetry.space_group_name_H-M   'P 1'
#
loop_
_entity.id
_entity.type
_entity.pdbx_description
1 polymer ?
#
loop_
_entity_poly.entity_id
_entity_poly.type
_entity_poly.pdbx_seq_one_letter_code
_entity_poly.pdbx_strand_id
1 'polypeptide(L)' 'MKKNILKSKGIAGLSKMKAADLDQALHDNFSEEELASHFSIRGYKLSPKGEQILEQYQEIIDRYPKKNL' A
#
# COMPACT_ATOMS: atom_id res chain seq x y z
N MET A 1 0.26 15.79 5.88
CA MET A 1 -0.47 14.52 5.60
C MET A 1 -0.35 13.52 6.75
N LYS A 2 0.86 13.06 7.11
CA LYS A 2 1.10 12.09 8.21
C LYS A 2 0.36 12.45 9.52
N LYS A 3 0.46 13.72 9.95
CA LYS A 3 -0.26 14.22 11.15
C LYS A 3 -1.79 14.14 11.05
N ASN A 4 -2.37 14.25 9.86
CA ASN A 4 -3.83 14.20 9.69
C ASN A 4 -4.34 12.75 9.78
N ILE A 5 -3.58 11.80 9.24
CA ILE A 5 -3.85 10.36 9.35
C ILE A 5 -3.75 9.92 10.83
N LEU A 6 -2.70 10.33 11.53
CA LEU A 6 -2.56 10.06 12.98
C LEU A 6 -3.69 10.72 13.80
N LYS A 7 -4.15 11.92 13.41
CA LYS A 7 -5.31 12.58 14.03
C LYS A 7 -6.63 11.85 13.81
N SER A 8 -6.87 11.25 12.64
CA SER A 8 -8.12 10.51 12.43
C SER A 8 -8.23 9.27 13.32
N LYS A 9 -7.10 8.77 13.84
CA LYS A 9 -7.05 7.69 14.84
C LYS A 9 -7.02 8.20 16.30
N GLY A 10 -7.08 9.52 16.52
CA GLY A 10 -7.14 10.13 17.86
C GLY A 10 -5.78 10.38 18.53
N ILE A 11 -4.66 10.29 17.82
CA ILE A 11 -3.32 10.46 18.42
C ILE A 11 -3.05 11.94 18.71
N ALA A 12 -2.76 12.26 19.97
CA ALA A 12 -2.43 13.60 20.45
C ALA A 12 -0.91 13.85 20.51
N GLY A 13 -0.48 15.10 20.73
CA GLY A 13 0.94 15.45 20.90
C GLY A 13 1.75 15.63 19.59
N LEU A 14 1.10 15.56 18.43
CA LEU A 14 1.72 15.60 17.10
C LEU A 14 2.46 16.91 16.76
N SER A 15 2.26 18.00 17.51
CA SER A 15 2.93 19.29 17.26
C SER A 15 4.42 19.25 17.59
N LYS A 16 4.83 18.44 18.57
CA LYS A 16 6.23 18.33 19.04
C LYS A 16 7.03 17.21 18.37
N MET A 17 6.35 16.27 17.70
CA MET A 17 6.98 15.13 17.04
C MET A 17 7.80 15.53 15.81
N LYS A 18 9.01 14.97 15.69
CA LYS A 18 9.86 15.08 14.49
C LYS A 18 9.33 14.15 13.40
N ALA A 19 9.87 14.30 12.18
CA ALA A 19 9.48 13.47 11.05
C ALA A 19 9.66 11.96 11.33
N ALA A 20 10.79 11.57 11.94
CA ALA A 20 11.07 10.18 12.32
C ALA A 20 10.05 9.64 13.33
N ASP A 21 9.68 10.44 14.35
CA ASP A 21 8.69 10.04 15.36
C ASP A 21 7.30 9.85 14.74
N LEU A 22 6.94 10.67 13.74
CA LEU A 22 5.69 10.53 13.00
C LEU A 22 5.66 9.25 12.15
N ASP A 23 6.80 8.86 11.58
CA ASP A 23 6.91 7.64 10.78
C ASP A 23 6.83 6.40 11.67
N GLN A 24 7.48 6.44 12.83
CA GLN A 24 7.35 5.39 13.82
C GLN A 24 5.91 5.28 14.33
N ALA A 25 5.28 6.41 14.67
CA ALA A 25 3.89 6.42 15.12
C ALA A 25 2.91 5.88 14.07
N LEU A 26 3.17 6.11 12.78
CA LEU A 26 2.39 5.51 11.70
C LEU A 26 2.59 3.99 11.66
N HIS A 27 3.82 3.51 11.78
CA HIS A 27 4.11 2.09 11.75
C HIS A 27 3.54 1.33 12.96
N ASP A 28 3.59 1.94 14.14
CA ASP A 28 3.11 1.33 15.38
C ASP A 28 1.58 1.29 15.48
N ASN A 29 0.89 2.24 14.82
CA ASN A 29 -0.55 2.42 14.99
C ASN A 29 -1.38 2.07 13.76
N PHE A 30 -0.80 1.85 12.58
CA PHE A 30 -1.55 1.54 11.37
C PHE A 30 -1.05 0.26 10.71
N SER A 31 -1.99 -0.56 10.21
CA SER A 31 -1.66 -1.62 9.25
C SER A 31 -1.54 -1.03 7.84
N GLU A 32 -0.92 -1.79 6.93
CA GLU A 32 -0.72 -1.34 5.54
C GLU A 32 -2.07 -1.16 4.82
N GLU A 33 -3.08 -1.98 5.11
CA GLU A 33 -4.42 -1.86 4.53
C GLU A 33 -5.16 -0.61 5.00
N GLU A 34 -5.08 -0.30 6.30
CA GLU A 34 -5.66 0.93 6.86
C GLU A 34 -5.00 2.15 6.25
N LEU A 35 -3.67 2.12 6.11
CA LEU A 35 -2.91 3.22 5.54
C LEU A 35 -3.22 3.42 4.05
N ALA A 36 -3.38 2.33 3.30
CA ALA A 36 -3.72 2.35 1.89
C ALA A 36 -5.06 3.07 1.62
N SER A 37 -6.03 2.98 2.55
CA SER A 37 -7.32 3.69 2.41
C SER A 37 -7.17 5.22 2.38
N HIS A 38 -6.09 5.76 2.96
CA HIS A 38 -5.81 7.19 2.97
C HIS A 38 -5.13 7.69 1.69
N PHE A 39 -4.70 6.78 0.81
CA PHE A 39 -4.04 7.12 -0.44
C PHE A 39 -4.83 6.57 -1.63
N SER A 40 -5.24 7.46 -2.54
CA SER A 40 -5.73 7.02 -3.84
C SER A 40 -4.51 6.79 -4.75
N ILE A 41 -4.10 5.52 -4.87
CA ILE A 41 -3.05 5.14 -5.82
C ILE A 41 -3.69 5.05 -7.21
N ARG A 42 -3.25 5.90 -8.14
CA ARG A 42 -3.62 5.74 -9.55
C ARG A 42 -2.81 4.59 -10.14
N GLY A 43 -3.48 3.49 -10.46
CA GLY A 43 -2.86 2.31 -11.04
C GLY A 43 -3.78 1.60 -12.01
N TYR A 44 -3.20 0.65 -12.74
CA TYR A 44 -3.96 -0.29 -13.55
C TYR A 44 -4.15 -1.57 -12.73
N LYS A 45 -5.39 -2.03 -12.63
CA LYS A 45 -5.73 -3.34 -12.07
C LYS A 45 -6.31 -4.21 -13.18
N LEU A 46 -6.02 -5.51 -13.15
CA LEU A 46 -6.68 -6.46 -14.03
C LEU A 46 -8.19 -6.44 -13.74
N SER A 47 -8.98 -6.58 -14.80
CA SER A 47 -10.40 -6.88 -14.64
C SER A 47 -10.56 -8.34 -14.22
N PRO A 48 -11.71 -8.76 -13.67
CA PRO A 48 -11.96 -10.16 -13.33
C PRO A 48 -11.73 -11.11 -14.51
N LYS A 49 -12.07 -10.67 -15.74
CA LYS A 49 -11.76 -11.42 -16.97
C LYS A 49 -10.26 -11.52 -17.23
N GLY A 50 -9.52 -10.44 -16.96
CA GLY A 50 -8.06 -10.43 -17.07
C GLY A 50 -7.39 -11.37 -16.08
N GLU A 51 -7.88 -11.45 -14.85
CA GLU A 51 -7.39 -12.38 -13.83
C GLU A 51 -7.58 -13.84 -14.26
N GLN A 52 -8.77 -14.20 -14.76
CA GLN A 52 -9.06 -15.54 -15.28
C GLN A 52 -8.17 -15.93 -16.47
N ILE A 53 -7.94 -15.01 -17.41
CA ILE A 53 -7.06 -15.27 -18.56
C ILE A 53 -5.61 -15.46 -18.10
N LEU A 54 -5.17 -14.69 -17.10
CA LEU A 54 -3.82 -14.82 -16.56
C LEU A 54 -3.60 -16.21 -15.96
N GLU A 55 -4.55 -16.69 -15.15
CA GLU A 55 -4.50 -18.04 -14.56
C GLU A 55 -4.56 -19.14 -15.62
N GLN A 56 -5.40 -18.99 -16.63
CA GLN A 56 -5.60 -19.98 -17.68
C GLN A 56 -4.37 -20.13 -18.59
N TYR A 57 -3.63 -19.04 -18.83
CA TYR A 57 -2.51 -19.01 -19.78
C TYR A 57 -1.17 -18.69 -19.11
N GLN A 58 -1.00 -19.15 -17.87
CA GLN A 58 0.22 -18.92 -17.08
C GLN A 58 1.48 -19.47 -17.78
N GLU A 59 1.33 -20.53 -18.57
CA GLU A 59 2.42 -21.15 -19.34
C GLU A 59 3.01 -20.22 -20.40
N ILE A 60 2.24 -19.24 -20.89
CA ILE A 60 2.75 -18.23 -21.82
C ILE A 60 3.76 -17.33 -21.10
N ILE A 61 3.47 -16.96 -19.85
CA ILE A 61 4.35 -16.12 -19.02
C ILE A 61 5.63 -16.88 -18.69
N ASP A 62 5.50 -18.15 -18.32
CA ASP A 62 6.63 -19.00 -17.94
C ASP A 62 7.60 -19.28 -19.09
N ARG A 63 7.13 -19.17 -20.34
CA ARG A 63 7.98 -19.28 -21.53
C ARG A 63 8.97 -18.12 -21.66
N TYR A 64 8.67 -16.95 -21.09
CA TYR A 64 9.55 -15.79 -21.17
C TYR A 64 10.58 -15.79 -20.05
N PRO A 65 11.83 -15.41 -20.33
CA PRO A 65 12.86 -15.33 -19.32
C PRO A 65 12.44 -14.30 -18.25
N LYS A 66 12.25 -14.81 -17.03
CA LYS A 66 11.95 -13.97 -15.87
C LYS A 66 13.23 -13.24 -15.46
N LYS A 67 13.12 -11.95 -15.14
CA LYS A 67 14.22 -11.26 -14.48
C LYS A 67 14.44 -11.90 -13.12
N ASN A 68 15.68 -12.30 -12.84
CA ASN A 68 16.09 -12.62 -11.47
C ASN A 68 16.02 -11.30 -10.69
N LEU A 69 15.10 -11.20 -9.73
CA LEU A 69 14.95 -10.06 -8.84
C LEU A 69 15.74 -10.32 -7.56
#